data_AF-A0A920UZ42-F1
#
_entry.id   AF-A0A920UZ42-F1
#
_cell.length_a   1.000
_cell.length_b   1.000
_cell.length_c   1.000
_cell.angle_alpha   90.00
_cell.angle_beta   90.00
_cell.angle_gamma   90.00
#
_symmetry.space_group_name_H-M   'P 1'
#
loop_
_entity.id
_entity.type
_entity.pdbx_description
1 polymer ?
#
loop_
_entity_poly.entity_id
_entity_poly.type
_entity_poly.pdbx_seq_one_letter_code
_entity_poly.pdbx_strand_id
1 'polypeptide(L)'
;MLAITGYANRLSIRPGETLEIKVSSQSVHPYQAQLTRVVCADPNPAGPGWQEIPIDDPINTTYPSRVQPHHLGSYMFADAGEAPPLSKGAITLTALMYPTTPVRGVQGVMDIGPLSLAIDKQGYLCATLDKSTVFTLTEVRPLFERHWYQIFCCWNWAAGIITLGCIPQSTVEKRGSFKKSLNAHALRPPLTSKTYQSPAC
;
A
#
# COMPACT_ATOMS: atom_id res chain seq x y z
N MET A 1 -17.65 -13.44 -11.80
CA MET A 1 -17.13 -13.04 -10.46
C MET A 1 -17.84 -13.91 -9.43
N LEU A 2 -17.14 -14.45 -8.43
CA LEU A 2 -17.78 -15.28 -7.39
C LEU A 2 -18.59 -14.37 -6.44
N ALA A 3 -19.86 -14.69 -6.23
CA ALA A 3 -20.77 -13.89 -5.39
C ALA A 3 -20.41 -13.93 -3.89
N ILE A 4 -19.79 -15.04 -3.47
CA ILE A 4 -19.34 -15.29 -2.10
C ILE A 4 -17.99 -15.99 -2.15
N THR A 5 -17.10 -15.62 -1.24
CA THR A 5 -15.77 -16.22 -1.08
C THR A 5 -15.47 -16.36 0.40
N GLY A 6 -14.63 -17.32 0.77
CA GLY A 6 -14.16 -17.43 2.13
C GLY A 6 -12.93 -18.31 2.28
N TYR A 7 -12.31 -18.24 3.45
CA TYR A 7 -11.15 -19.05 3.81
C TYR A 7 -11.16 -19.32 5.31
N ALA A 8 -10.43 -20.35 5.73
CA ALA A 8 -10.19 -20.64 7.13
C ALA A 8 -8.85 -20.02 7.56
N ASN A 9 -8.76 -19.53 8.80
CA ASN A 9 -7.50 -19.00 9.34
C ASN A 9 -6.41 -20.07 9.52
N ARG A 10 -6.79 -21.34 9.60
CA ARG A 10 -5.91 -22.51 9.78
C ARG A 10 -6.40 -23.65 8.87
N LEU A 11 -5.52 -24.59 8.54
CA LEU A 11 -5.87 -25.76 7.73
C LEU A 11 -6.49 -26.90 8.55
N SER A 12 -6.17 -26.98 9.85
CA SER A 12 -6.65 -28.04 10.74
C SER A 12 -6.63 -27.56 12.19
N ILE A 13 -7.49 -28.17 13.01
CA ILE A 13 -7.57 -27.93 14.46
C ILE A 13 -7.63 -29.27 15.21
N ARG A 14 -7.26 -29.23 16.49
CA ARG A 14 -7.50 -30.35 17.42
C ARG A 14 -8.86 -30.20 18.12
N PRO A 15 -9.40 -31.27 18.73
CA PRO A 15 -10.58 -31.16 19.58
C PRO A 15 -10.39 -30.08 20.65
N GLY A 16 -11.39 -29.20 20.79
CA GLY A 16 -11.36 -28.07 21.73
C GLY A 16 -10.66 -26.80 21.22
N GLU A 17 -9.98 -26.84 20.07
CA GLU A 17 -9.44 -25.65 19.43
C GLU A 17 -10.49 -24.94 18.56
N THR A 18 -10.30 -23.64 18.33
CA THR A 18 -11.17 -22.83 17.46
C THR A 18 -10.60 -22.71 16.05
N LEU A 19 -11.45 -22.95 15.06
CA LEU A 19 -11.21 -22.62 13.65
C LEU A 19 -12.07 -21.41 13.28
N GLU A 20 -11.48 -20.41 12.63
CA GLU A 20 -12.23 -19.24 12.18
C GLU A 20 -12.42 -19.26 10.67
N ILE A 21 -13.66 -19.11 10.22
CA ILE A 21 -14.00 -18.96 8.81
C ILE A 21 -14.27 -17.49 8.50
N LYS A 22 -13.56 -16.95 7.52
CA LYS A 22 -13.70 -15.56 7.06
C LYS A 22 -14.45 -15.57 5.73
N VAL A 23 -15.60 -14.94 5.70
CA VAL A 23 -16.48 -14.91 4.51
C VAL A 23 -16.68 -13.46 4.04
N SER A 24 -16.49 -13.24 2.74
CA SER A 24 -16.84 -12.00 2.05
C SER A 24 -17.91 -12.30 1.01
N SER A 25 -19.05 -11.63 1.11
CA SER A 25 -20.21 -11.82 0.23
C SER A 25 -20.69 -10.49 -0.31
N GLN A 26 -21.04 -10.47 -1.60
CA GLN A 26 -21.61 -9.31 -2.29
C GLN A 26 -23.14 -9.31 -2.28
N SER A 27 -23.76 -10.35 -1.71
CA SER A 27 -25.22 -10.50 -1.63
C SER A 27 -25.85 -9.43 -0.74
N VAL A 28 -27.07 -9.01 -1.07
CA VAL A 28 -27.92 -8.18 -0.20
C VAL A 28 -28.66 -9.03 0.86
N HIS A 29 -28.69 -10.34 0.69
CA HIS A 29 -29.32 -11.28 1.60
C HIS A 29 -28.27 -12.01 2.46
N PRO A 30 -28.62 -12.43 3.69
CA PRO A 30 -27.78 -13.31 4.50
C PRO A 30 -27.38 -14.61 3.77
N TYR A 31 -26.29 -15.23 4.19
CA TYR A 31 -25.85 -16.54 3.69
C TYR A 31 -25.99 -17.61 4.78
N GLN A 32 -26.14 -18.86 4.36
CA GLN A 32 -26.19 -20.01 5.26
C GLN A 32 -24.84 -20.74 5.25
N ALA A 33 -24.45 -21.31 6.39
CA ALA A 33 -23.34 -22.24 6.50
C ALA A 33 -23.85 -23.60 6.97
N GLN A 34 -23.20 -24.67 6.51
CA GLN A 34 -23.44 -26.04 6.94
C GLN A 34 -22.08 -26.74 7.02
N LEU A 35 -21.77 -27.33 8.18
CA LEU A 35 -20.62 -28.20 8.35
C LEU A 35 -20.91 -29.56 7.73
N THR A 36 -20.02 -30.04 6.86
CA THR A 36 -20.13 -31.35 6.24
C THR A 36 -18.81 -32.11 6.34
N ARG A 37 -18.92 -33.44 6.41
CA ARG A 37 -17.79 -34.36 6.18
C ARG A 37 -17.76 -34.72 4.71
N VAL A 38 -16.72 -34.28 4.03
CA VAL A 38 -16.44 -34.70 2.65
C VAL A 38 -15.99 -36.17 2.66
N VAL A 39 -16.70 -37.02 1.90
CA VAL A 39 -16.35 -38.44 1.69
C VAL A 39 -15.68 -38.60 0.32
N CYS A 40 -16.24 -37.97 -0.71
CA CYS A 40 -15.68 -37.93 -2.06
C CYS A 40 -15.96 -36.57 -2.69
N ALA A 41 -14.95 -35.98 -3.33
CA ALA A 41 -15.06 -34.68 -4.01
C ALA A 41 -14.79 -34.77 -5.52
N ASP A 42 -14.62 -35.98 -6.07
CA ASP A 42 -14.42 -36.19 -7.51
C ASP A 42 -15.78 -36.16 -8.24
N PRO A 43 -16.03 -35.20 -9.15
CA PRO A 43 -17.29 -35.10 -9.88
C PRO A 43 -17.39 -36.08 -11.06
N ASN A 44 -16.40 -36.95 -11.28
CA ASN A 44 -16.43 -37.93 -12.37
C ASN A 44 -17.68 -38.84 -12.27
N PRO A 45 -18.57 -38.85 -13.30
CA PRO A 45 -19.78 -39.67 -13.28
C PRO A 45 -19.52 -41.18 -13.36
N ALA A 46 -18.32 -41.60 -13.77
CA ALA A 46 -17.91 -43.01 -13.74
C ALA A 46 -17.32 -43.44 -12.38
N GLY A 47 -17.13 -42.50 -11.45
CA GLY A 47 -16.70 -42.76 -10.08
C GLY A 47 -17.86 -42.67 -9.08
N PRO A 48 -17.55 -42.60 -7.77
CA PRO A 48 -18.56 -42.45 -6.71
C PRO A 48 -19.33 -41.12 -6.74
N GLY A 49 -18.81 -40.11 -7.46
CA GLY A 49 -19.36 -38.76 -7.49
C GLY A 49 -19.08 -37.94 -6.22
N TRP A 50 -19.62 -36.72 -6.16
CA TRP A 50 -19.57 -35.85 -4.98
C TRP A 50 -20.43 -36.44 -3.84
N GLN A 51 -19.81 -36.67 -2.68
CA GLN A 51 -20.46 -37.24 -1.51
C GLN A 51 -20.05 -36.50 -0.24
N GLU A 52 -21.04 -35.97 0.48
CA GLU A 52 -20.87 -35.29 1.74
C GLU A 52 -21.91 -35.74 2.76
N ILE A 53 -21.54 -35.71 4.03
CA ILE A 53 -22.42 -36.05 5.16
C ILE A 53 -22.54 -34.81 6.06
N PRO A 54 -23.74 -34.23 6.22
CA PRO A 54 -23.94 -33.13 7.16
C PRO A 54 -23.55 -33.51 8.58
N ILE A 55 -22.88 -32.61 9.27
CA ILE A 55 -22.57 -32.71 10.70
C ILE A 55 -23.41 -31.66 11.41
N ASP A 56 -24.16 -32.08 12.44
CA ASP A 56 -24.88 -31.14 13.29
C ASP A 56 -23.89 -30.37 14.18
N ASP A 57 -23.91 -29.04 14.06
CA ASP A 57 -23.00 -28.13 14.76
C ASP A 57 -23.64 -26.74 14.86
N PRO A 58 -23.41 -25.97 15.95
CA PRO A 58 -23.93 -24.61 16.08
C PRO A 58 -23.56 -23.63 14.96
N ILE A 59 -22.51 -23.91 14.17
CA ILE A 59 -22.16 -23.12 12.98
C ILE A 59 -23.20 -23.21 11.85
N ASN A 60 -24.10 -24.20 11.90
CA ASN A 60 -25.12 -24.47 10.89
C ASN A 60 -26.27 -23.45 10.97
N THR A 61 -25.99 -22.20 10.62
CA THR A 61 -26.93 -21.10 10.75
C THR A 61 -26.78 -20.08 9.64
N THR A 62 -27.56 -19.01 9.74
CA THR A 62 -27.53 -17.88 8.83
C THR A 62 -26.64 -16.77 9.39
N TYR A 63 -25.80 -16.21 8.52
CA TYR A 63 -24.88 -15.12 8.82
C TYR A 63 -25.14 -13.90 7.93
N PRO A 64 -24.94 -12.68 8.43
CA PRO A 64 -25.13 -11.48 7.63
C PRO A 64 -24.11 -11.42 6.48
N SER A 65 -24.59 -11.03 5.31
CA SER A 65 -23.72 -10.76 4.17
C SER A 65 -22.99 -9.43 4.36
N ARG A 66 -21.67 -9.44 4.13
CA ARG A 66 -20.84 -8.23 4.11
C ARG A 66 -19.65 -8.43 3.18
N VAL A 67 -19.25 -7.34 2.52
CA VAL A 67 -17.99 -7.28 1.78
C VAL A 67 -16.86 -7.01 2.77
N GLN A 68 -15.81 -7.83 2.71
CA GLN A 68 -14.56 -7.58 3.43
C GLN A 68 -13.50 -7.11 2.42
N PRO A 69 -13.06 -5.84 2.45
CA PRO A 69 -12.04 -5.35 1.55
C PRO A 69 -10.70 -6.05 1.84
N HIS A 70 -9.93 -6.29 0.80
CA HIS A 70 -8.57 -6.81 0.90
C HIS A 70 -7.62 -5.89 0.15
N HIS A 71 -6.51 -5.56 0.81
CA HIS A 71 -5.48 -4.69 0.27
C HIS A 71 -4.31 -5.56 -0.17
N LEU A 72 -4.16 -5.74 -1.48
CA LEU A 72 -3.11 -6.57 -2.06
C LEU A 72 -1.76 -5.83 -2.07
N GLY A 73 -0.68 -6.61 -2.00
CA GLY A 73 0.69 -6.11 -2.04
C GLY A 73 1.38 -6.27 -0.70
N SER A 74 2.56 -6.87 -0.71
CA SER A 74 3.41 -6.93 0.49
C SER A 74 3.97 -5.55 0.79
N TYR A 75 3.91 -5.13 2.05
CA TYR A 75 4.51 -3.89 2.53
C TYR A 75 4.95 -4.05 3.99
N MET A 76 5.75 -3.10 4.46
CA MET A 76 6.10 -2.97 5.88
C MET A 76 5.30 -1.81 6.46
N PHE A 77 4.73 -2.02 7.65
CA PHE A 77 4.10 -0.97 8.45
C PHE A 77 4.87 -0.82 9.76
N ALA A 78 5.31 0.41 10.04
CA ALA A 78 5.92 0.76 11.31
C ALA A 78 4.96 1.72 12.05
N ASP A 79 4.58 1.34 13.26
CA ASP A 79 3.82 2.24 14.13
C ASP A 79 4.72 3.39 14.59
N ALA A 80 4.26 4.62 14.35
CA ALA A 80 4.98 5.84 14.67
C ALA A 80 4.41 6.55 15.91
N GLY A 81 3.57 5.89 16.71
CA GLY A 81 2.93 6.49 17.89
C GLY A 81 3.90 7.09 18.93
N GLU A 82 5.09 6.50 19.08
CA GLU A 82 6.15 7.01 19.97
C GLU A 82 7.23 7.82 19.23
N ALA A 83 7.10 7.98 17.90
CA ALA A 83 8.08 8.73 17.13
C ALA A 83 8.04 10.22 17.52
N PRO A 84 9.20 10.90 17.57
CA PRO A 84 9.22 12.34 17.80
C PRO A 84 8.34 13.06 16.77
N PRO A 85 7.61 14.12 17.18
CA PRO A 85 6.80 14.88 16.25
C PRO A 85 7.68 15.42 15.12
N LEU A 86 7.20 15.29 13.89
CA LEU A 86 7.89 15.71 12.67
C LEU A 86 8.06 17.24 12.53
N SER A 87 7.88 18.00 13.61
CA SER A 87 7.87 19.46 13.58
C SER A 87 9.14 20.05 14.19
N LYS A 88 9.75 20.98 13.43
CA LYS A 88 10.86 21.90 13.78
C LYS A 88 12.29 21.48 13.40
N GLY A 89 12.48 20.58 12.43
CA GLY A 89 13.82 20.19 11.98
C GLY A 89 13.96 20.02 10.47
N ALA A 90 14.83 19.08 10.09
CA ALA A 90 14.83 18.47 8.76
C ALA A 90 14.68 16.96 8.93
N ILE A 91 13.93 16.31 8.04
CA ILE A 91 13.83 14.86 7.99
C ILE A 91 14.48 14.36 6.71
N THR A 92 15.15 13.22 6.78
CA THR A 92 15.63 12.50 5.59
C THR A 92 15.06 11.09 5.59
N LEU A 93 14.30 10.77 4.56
CA LEU A 93 13.95 9.39 4.21
C LEU A 93 15.04 8.87 3.28
N THR A 94 15.58 7.70 3.54
CA THR A 94 16.57 7.06 2.66
C THR A 94 16.40 5.55 2.64
N ALA A 95 16.67 4.93 1.50
CA ALA A 95 16.64 3.49 1.33
C ALA A 95 17.60 3.05 0.22
N LEU A 96 18.03 1.79 0.29
CA LEU A 96 18.51 1.06 -0.87
C LEU A 96 17.30 0.45 -1.58
N MET A 97 17.16 0.74 -2.87
CA MET A 97 16.03 0.34 -3.69
C MET A 97 16.51 -0.45 -4.91
N TYR A 98 15.78 -1.51 -5.25
CA TYR A 98 16.02 -2.34 -6.44
C TYR A 98 14.70 -2.48 -7.23
N PRO A 99 14.36 -1.54 -8.12
CA PRO A 99 13.07 -1.51 -8.79
C PRO A 99 13.00 -2.58 -9.89
N THR A 100 12.05 -3.51 -9.81
CA THR A 100 11.86 -4.58 -10.81
C THR A 100 10.81 -4.25 -11.87
N THR A 101 10.01 -3.21 -11.67
CA THR A 101 8.96 -2.78 -12.61
C THR A 101 8.79 -1.25 -12.62
N PRO A 102 9.86 -0.45 -12.83
CA PRO A 102 9.83 1.00 -12.59
C PRO A 102 8.74 1.75 -13.38
N VAL A 103 8.28 1.23 -14.52
CA VAL A 103 7.24 1.87 -15.36
C VAL A 103 5.83 1.28 -15.18
N ARG A 104 5.59 0.44 -14.17
CA ARG A 104 4.28 -0.17 -13.89
C ARG A 104 3.40 0.73 -13.01
N GLY A 105 3.11 1.93 -13.50
CA GLY A 105 2.33 2.93 -12.77
C GLY A 105 3.06 3.47 -11.54
N VAL A 106 2.32 4.21 -10.70
CA VAL A 106 2.88 4.82 -9.48
C VAL A 106 3.16 3.74 -8.43
N GLN A 107 4.36 3.73 -7.88
CA GLN A 107 4.81 2.73 -6.89
C GLN A 107 5.37 3.44 -5.66
N GLY A 108 4.68 3.33 -4.53
CA GLY A 108 5.17 3.88 -3.26
C GLY A 108 6.38 3.11 -2.75
N VAL A 109 7.39 3.83 -2.26
CA VAL A 109 8.61 3.25 -1.67
C VAL A 109 8.62 3.44 -0.16
N MET A 110 8.35 4.65 0.32
CA MET A 110 8.27 4.96 1.75
C MET A 110 7.29 6.11 1.96
N ASP A 111 6.43 6.02 2.97
CA ASP A 111 5.48 7.08 3.33
C ASP A 111 5.45 7.24 4.84
N ILE A 112 5.56 8.49 5.31
CA ILE A 112 5.46 8.85 6.73
C ILE A 112 4.29 9.80 7.01
N GLY A 113 3.46 10.10 6.01
CA GLY A 113 2.34 11.04 6.13
C GLY A 113 2.59 12.38 5.43
N PRO A 114 3.44 13.27 5.98
CA PRO A 114 3.71 14.56 5.35
C PRO A 114 4.73 14.45 4.20
N LEU A 115 5.52 13.37 4.14
CA LEU A 115 6.49 13.14 3.08
C LEU A 115 6.41 11.69 2.60
N SER A 116 6.30 11.52 1.28
CA SER A 116 6.30 10.21 0.62
C SER A 116 7.36 10.17 -0.48
N LEU A 117 8.01 9.02 -0.66
CA LEU A 117 8.88 8.67 -1.77
C LEU A 117 8.19 7.63 -2.65
N ALA A 118 8.22 7.83 -3.95
CA ALA A 118 7.61 6.93 -4.93
C ALA A 118 8.37 6.91 -6.26
N ILE A 119 8.02 5.95 -7.11
CA ILE A 119 8.34 5.95 -8.54
C ILE A 119 7.07 6.39 -9.27
N ASP A 120 7.18 7.36 -10.17
CA ASP A 120 6.05 7.81 -10.98
C ASP A 120 5.75 6.87 -12.17
N LYS A 121 4.71 7.19 -12.96
CA LYS A 121 4.27 6.37 -14.09
C LYS A 121 5.33 6.28 -15.21
N GLN A 122 6.28 7.20 -15.25
CA GLN A 122 7.33 7.28 -16.25
C GLN A 122 8.64 6.65 -15.75
N GLY A 123 8.68 6.13 -14.52
CA GLY A 123 9.85 5.50 -13.94
C GLY A 123 10.82 6.45 -13.24
N TYR A 124 10.44 7.70 -12.99
CA TYR A 124 11.27 8.63 -12.23
C TYR A 124 11.02 8.52 -10.74
N LEU A 125 12.06 8.72 -9.95
CA LEU A 125 11.91 8.95 -8.51
C LEU A 125 11.19 10.28 -8.29
N CYS A 126 10.16 10.26 -7.45
CA CYS A 126 9.43 11.43 -7.03
C CYS A 126 9.20 11.45 -5.51
N ALA A 127 8.99 12.65 -4.99
CA ALA A 127 8.60 12.89 -3.61
C ALA A 127 7.30 13.67 -3.57
N THR A 128 6.41 13.34 -2.64
CA THR A 128 5.16 14.07 -2.40
C THR A 128 5.19 14.67 -1.01
N LEU A 129 4.98 15.98 -0.93
CA LEU A 129 4.82 16.71 0.33
C LEU A 129 3.32 16.96 0.59
N ASP A 130 2.86 16.70 1.81
CA ASP A 130 1.49 16.90 2.30
C ASP A 130 0.42 16.36 1.34
N LYS A 131 0.72 15.20 0.72
CA LYS A 131 -0.15 14.48 -0.23
C LYS A 131 -0.61 15.30 -1.44
N SER A 132 0.01 16.44 -1.71
CA SER A 132 -0.48 17.42 -2.70
C SER A 132 0.61 17.89 -3.65
N THR A 133 1.78 18.24 -3.12
CA THR A 133 2.86 18.84 -3.91
C THR A 133 3.85 17.77 -4.32
N VAL A 134 3.95 17.51 -5.63
CA VAL A 134 4.81 16.46 -6.19
C VAL A 134 6.07 17.06 -6.78
N PHE A 135 7.21 16.50 -6.42
CA PHE A 135 8.53 16.83 -6.93
C PHE A 135 9.13 15.62 -7.63
N THR A 136 9.37 15.71 -8.93
CA THR A 136 9.97 14.62 -9.73
C THR A 136 11.40 14.97 -10.11
N LEU A 137 12.28 13.97 -10.06
CA LEU A 137 13.68 14.09 -10.49
C LEU A 137 13.79 13.78 -12.00
N THR A 138 13.37 14.71 -12.85
CA THR A 138 13.37 14.55 -14.33
C THR A 138 14.68 14.92 -15.00
N GLU A 139 15.62 15.54 -14.28
CA GLU A 139 16.95 15.92 -14.77
C GLU A 139 17.87 14.73 -15.03
N VAL A 140 17.49 13.56 -14.53
CA VAL A 140 18.20 12.30 -14.71
C VAL A 140 17.39 11.38 -15.60
N ARG A 141 17.96 10.26 -16.05
CA ARG A 141 17.16 9.25 -16.76
C ARG A 141 16.21 8.53 -15.80
N PRO A 142 15.07 8.00 -16.28
CA PRO A 142 14.26 7.07 -15.51
C PRO A 142 15.09 5.94 -14.89
N LEU A 143 14.60 5.39 -13.78
CA LEU A 143 15.22 4.26 -13.12
C LEU A 143 15.27 3.06 -14.07
N PHE A 144 16.44 2.41 -14.13
CA PHE A 144 16.57 1.15 -14.83
C PHE A 144 15.98 0.03 -14.00
N GLU A 145 15.32 -0.92 -14.68
CA GLU A 145 14.88 -2.15 -14.05
C GLU A 145 16.09 -2.91 -13.48
N ARG A 146 15.95 -3.50 -12.30
CA ARG A 146 16.94 -4.42 -11.71
C ARG A 146 18.33 -3.79 -11.50
N HIS A 147 18.36 -2.53 -11.07
CA HIS A 147 19.59 -1.85 -10.66
C HIS A 147 19.46 -1.36 -9.22
N TRP A 148 20.55 -1.41 -8.46
CA TRP A 148 20.56 -0.86 -7.11
C TRP A 148 20.70 0.66 -7.15
N TYR A 149 19.90 1.32 -6.32
CA TYR A 149 19.96 2.75 -6.10
C TYR A 149 19.94 3.05 -4.61
N GLN A 150 20.78 3.98 -4.15
CA GLN A 150 20.54 4.68 -2.90
C GLN A 150 19.67 5.89 -3.22
N ILE A 151 18.47 5.91 -2.68
CA ILE A 151 17.55 7.03 -2.80
C ILE A 151 17.49 7.80 -1.49
N PHE A 152 17.25 9.10 -1.57
CA PHE A 152 16.89 9.87 -0.40
C PHE A 152 16.00 11.06 -0.75
N CYS A 153 15.14 11.44 0.19
CA CYS A 153 14.45 12.70 0.18
C CYS A 153 14.65 13.38 1.53
N CYS A 154 15.20 14.60 1.50
CA CYS A 154 15.34 15.45 2.67
C CYS A 154 14.37 16.62 2.57
N TRP A 155 13.57 16.82 3.60
CA TRP A 155 12.69 17.98 3.73
C TRP A 155 13.11 18.81 4.93
N ASN A 156 13.46 20.07 4.69
CA ASN A 156 13.79 21.05 5.71
C ASN A 156 12.64 22.04 5.83
N TRP A 157 11.88 21.95 6.93
CA TRP A 157 10.72 22.82 7.18
C TRP A 157 11.12 24.29 7.38
N ALA A 158 12.25 24.56 8.03
CA ALA A 158 12.69 25.92 8.33
C ALA A 158 13.14 26.67 7.06
N ALA A 159 13.82 25.96 6.15
CA ALA A 159 14.27 26.52 4.89
C ALA A 159 13.20 26.45 3.78
N GLY A 160 12.18 25.59 3.94
CA GLY A 160 11.23 25.30 2.88
C GLY A 160 11.88 24.62 1.67
N ILE A 161 12.93 23.83 1.90
CA ILE A 161 13.72 23.17 0.84
C ILE A 161 13.50 21.67 0.89
N ILE A 162 13.12 21.11 -0.26
CA ILE A 162 13.14 19.67 -0.49
C ILE A 162 14.34 19.31 -1.34
N THR A 163 15.04 18.25 -0.98
CA THR A 163 16.16 17.71 -1.73
C THR A 163 15.90 16.25 -2.05
N LEU A 164 15.87 15.91 -3.33
CA LEU A 164 15.67 14.56 -3.83
C LEU A 164 16.95 14.06 -4.48
N GLY A 165 17.37 12.85 -4.15
CA GLY A 165 18.58 12.24 -4.66
C GLY A 165 18.39 10.78 -5.01
N CYS A 166 19.06 10.38 -6.09
CA CYS A 166 19.09 9.01 -6.57
C CYS A 166 20.51 8.71 -7.05
N ILE A 167 21.17 7.76 -6.38
CA ILE A 167 22.56 7.41 -6.62
C ILE A 167 22.62 5.94 -7.03
N PRO A 168 22.89 5.63 -8.31
CA PRO A 168 23.11 4.26 -8.74
C PRO A 168 24.24 3.62 -7.92
N GLN A 169 23.97 2.46 -7.34
CA GLN A 169 24.98 1.66 -6.66
C GLN A 169 25.54 0.68 -7.68
N SER A 170 26.74 0.94 -8.17
CA SER A 170 27.44 0.00 -9.03
C SER A 170 28.10 -1.09 -8.19
N THR A 171 28.11 -2.32 -8.67
CA THR A 171 29.06 -3.32 -8.17
C THR A 171 30.48 -3.13 -8.73
N VAL A 172 30.68 -2.47 -9.90
CA VAL A 172 32.03 -2.32 -10.52
C VAL A 172 32.33 -0.99 -11.27
N GLU A 173 31.41 -0.04 -11.47
CA GLU A 173 31.73 1.21 -12.21
C GLU A 173 31.13 2.47 -11.57
N LYS A 174 31.98 3.41 -11.14
CA LYS A 174 31.58 4.74 -10.66
C LYS A 174 30.69 5.45 -11.68
N ARG A 175 29.37 5.40 -11.48
CA ARG A 175 28.41 6.26 -12.17
C ARG A 175 28.04 7.43 -11.27
N GLY A 176 27.92 8.62 -11.87
CA GLY A 176 27.71 9.88 -11.16
C GLY A 176 26.48 9.86 -10.25
N SER A 177 26.62 10.49 -9.08
CA SER A 177 25.52 10.74 -8.14
C SER A 177 24.62 11.85 -8.66
N PHE A 178 23.30 11.69 -8.55
CA PHE A 178 22.35 12.72 -8.95
C PHE A 178 21.59 13.27 -7.74
N LYS A 179 21.58 14.61 -7.61
CA LYS A 179 20.95 15.34 -6.50
C LYS A 179 20.31 16.62 -7.03
N LYS A 180 19.10 16.91 -6.58
CA LYS A 180 18.38 18.16 -6.87
C LYS A 180 17.75 18.72 -5.62
N SER A 181 17.87 20.03 -5.43
CA SER A 181 17.19 20.76 -4.36
C SER A 181 16.19 21.75 -4.97
N LEU A 182 14.98 21.80 -4.43
CA LEU A 182 13.90 22.69 -4.87
C LEU A 182 13.35 23.50 -3.68
N ASN A 183 13.03 24.76 -3.94
CA ASN A 183 12.32 25.62 -2.98
C ASN A 183 10.81 25.35 -3.07
N ALA A 184 10.21 24.84 -2.00
CA ALA A 184 8.78 24.56 -1.94
C ALA A 184 7.94 25.84 -1.75
N HIS A 185 8.51 26.92 -1.19
CA HIS A 185 7.83 28.21 -1.02
C HIS A 185 7.50 28.94 -2.33
N ALA A 186 8.13 28.57 -3.45
CA ALA A 186 7.93 29.20 -4.75
C ALA A 186 6.69 28.68 -5.52
N LEU A 187 5.95 27.72 -4.97
CA LEU A 187 4.85 27.02 -5.66
C LEU A 187 3.44 27.31 -5.09
N ARG A 188 3.25 28.42 -4.35
CA ARG A 188 1.88 28.87 -4.06
C ARG A 188 1.16 29.19 -5.38
N PRO A 189 -0.05 28.67 -5.65
CA PRO A 189 -0.87 29.21 -6.74
C PRO A 189 -1.11 30.71 -6.49
N PRO A 190 -1.32 31.55 -7.52
CA PRO A 190 -1.59 32.96 -7.31
C PRO A 190 -2.79 33.09 -6.38
N LEU A 191 -2.58 33.75 -5.24
CA LEU A 191 -3.63 34.19 -4.33
C LEU A 191 -4.54 35.15 -5.12
N THR A 192 -5.60 34.63 -5.74
CA THR A 192 -6.79 35.45 -5.98
C THR A 192 -7.51 35.60 -4.64
N SER A 193 -6.97 36.42 -3.74
CA SER A 193 -7.71 36.89 -2.57
C SER A 193 -8.50 38.14 -2.96
N LYS A 194 -9.80 37.96 -3.16
CA LYS A 194 -10.78 39.04 -3.13
C LYS A 194 -11.02 39.41 -1.65
N THR A 195 -10.69 40.63 -1.27
CA THR A 195 -10.98 41.20 0.05
C THR A 195 -12.47 41.51 0.15
N TYR A 196 -13.14 41.02 1.20
CA TYR A 196 -14.40 41.59 1.68
C TYR A 196 -14.20 42.02 3.13
N GLN A 197 -14.35 43.32 3.38
CA GLN A 197 -14.48 43.87 4.72
C GLN A 197 -15.92 43.64 5.20
N SER A 198 -16.07 43.15 6.43
CA SER A 198 -17.30 43.29 7.20
C SER A 198 -17.05 44.35 8.29
N PRO A 199 -17.95 45.32 8.48
CA PRO A 199 -17.77 46.39 9.46
C PRO A 199 -17.95 45.86 10.89
N ALA A 200 -17.28 46.53 11.81
CA ALA A 200 -17.32 46.27 13.24
C ALA A 200 -18.73 46.44 13.84
N CYS A 201 -19.04 45.51 14.76
CA CYS A 201 -20.10 45.49 15.77
C CYS A 201 -21.56 45.64 15.34
#